data_AF-A0A2M7MUG0-F1
#
_entry.id   AF-A0A2M7MUG0-F1
#
_cell.length_a   1.000
_cell.length_b   1.000
_cell.length_c   1.000
_cell.angle_alpha   90.00
_cell.angle_beta   90.00
_cell.angle_gamma   90.00
#
_symmetry.space_group_name_H-M   'P 1'
#
loop_
_entity.id
_entity.type
_entity.pdbx_description
1 polymer ?
#
loop_
_entity_poly.entity_id
_entity_poly.type
_entity_poly.pdbx_seq_one_letter_code
_entity_poly.pdbx_strand_id
1 'polypeptide(L)'
;MADLHPSIVALVSLAANIASNHPKQGLCQVDRLKHYGVAKEQIDSVIEIARHIRDEAAQSLDAQFDATYAEGFQPAKPKLPVDPFANIAVAGTGGACCTAAKSGQSCC
;
A
#
# COMPACT_ATOMS: atom_id res chain seq x y z
N MET A 1 -33.96 11.57 -22.96
CA MET A 1 -33.05 11.36 -21.82
C MET A 1 -33.80 11.83 -20.58
N ALA A 2 -33.85 11.03 -19.52
CA ALA A 2 -34.49 11.47 -18.28
C ALA A 2 -33.49 12.36 -17.54
N ASP A 3 -33.78 13.66 -17.45
CA ASP A 3 -32.96 14.57 -16.69
C ASP A 3 -33.15 14.31 -15.19
N LEU A 4 -32.03 14.11 -14.49
CA LEU A 4 -32.04 14.01 -13.03
C LEU A 4 -32.52 15.33 -12.42
N HIS A 5 -33.31 15.23 -11.36
CA HIS A 5 -33.70 16.40 -10.60
C HIS A 5 -32.47 17.16 -10.11
N PRO A 6 -32.42 18.50 -10.20
CA PRO A 6 -31.23 19.29 -9.83
C PRO A 6 -30.70 19.06 -8.42
N SER A 7 -31.55 18.67 -7.47
CA SER A 7 -31.12 18.32 -6.10
C SER A 7 -30.24 17.07 -6.07
N ILE A 8 -30.52 16.08 -6.92
CA ILE A 8 -29.73 14.84 -6.99
C ILE A 8 -28.34 15.16 -7.53
N VAL A 9 -28.27 15.96 -8.60
CA VAL A 9 -27.00 16.41 -9.17
C VAL A 9 -26.19 17.20 -8.14
N ALA A 10 -26.84 18.06 -7.35
CA ALA A 10 -26.20 18.82 -6.28
C ALA A 10 -25.68 17.92 -5.14
N LEU A 11 -26.42 16.87 -4.73
CA LEU A 11 -25.97 15.90 -3.72
C LEU A 11 -24.75 15.11 -4.19
N VAL A 12 -24.79 14.60 -5.43
CA VAL A 12 -23.66 13.88 -6.04
C VAL A 12 -22.44 14.80 -6.15
N SER A 13 -22.64 16.05 -6.57
CA SER A 13 -21.56 17.04 -6.65
C SER A 13 -20.94 17.34 -5.27
N LEU A 14 -21.76 17.45 -4.22
CA LEU A 14 -21.28 17.63 -2.85
C LEU A 14 -20.41 16.44 -2.43
N ALA A 15 -20.92 15.21 -2.62
CA ALA A 15 -20.20 13.99 -2.28
C ALA A 15 -18.85 13.89 -3.00
N ALA A 16 -18.84 14.12 -4.31
CA ALA A 16 -17.63 14.05 -5.13
C ALA A 16 -16.58 15.09 -4.71
N ASN A 17 -16.99 16.31 -4.37
CA ASN A 17 -16.07 17.35 -3.90
C ASN A 17 -15.43 17.00 -2.55
N ILE A 18 -16.18 16.38 -1.64
CA ILE A 18 -15.65 15.93 -0.35
C ILE A 18 -14.73 14.73 -0.57
N ALA A 19 -15.16 13.72 -1.32
CA ALA A 19 -14.42 12.49 -1.59
C ALA A 19 -13.08 12.74 -2.29
N SER A 20 -13.03 13.71 -3.21
CA SER A 20 -11.80 14.12 -3.92
C SER A 20 -10.89 15.05 -3.12
N ASN A 21 -11.24 15.37 -1.87
CA ASN A 21 -10.54 16.35 -1.04
C ASN A 21 -10.37 17.73 -1.71
N HIS A 22 -11.40 18.17 -2.45
CA HIS A 22 -11.35 19.46 -3.15
C HIS A 22 -11.24 20.63 -2.14
N PRO A 23 -10.43 21.68 -2.39
CA PRO A 23 -10.14 22.73 -1.42
C PRO A 23 -11.36 23.46 -0.83
N LYS A 24 -12.46 23.51 -1.60
CA LYS A 24 -13.71 24.18 -1.19
C LYS A 24 -14.76 23.22 -0.57
N GLN A 25 -14.50 21.91 -0.57
CA GLN A 25 -15.32 20.82 -0.02
C GLN A 25 -16.85 20.90 -0.30
N GLY A 26 -17.25 21.55 -1.38
CA GLY A 26 -18.66 21.67 -1.76
C GLY A 26 -19.52 22.55 -0.84
N LEU A 27 -18.94 23.46 -0.05
CA LEU A 27 -19.72 24.30 0.88
C LEU A 27 -20.79 25.14 0.18
N CYS A 28 -20.54 25.62 -1.05
CA CYS A 28 -21.55 26.36 -1.82
C CYS A 28 -22.71 25.49 -2.34
N GLN A 29 -22.56 24.16 -2.35
CA GLN A 29 -23.58 23.21 -2.77
C GLN A 29 -24.56 22.95 -1.62
N VAL A 30 -24.10 23.02 -0.37
CA VAL A 30 -24.96 22.87 0.82
C VAL A 30 -26.06 23.94 0.82
N ASP A 31 -25.71 25.20 0.53
CA ASP A 31 -26.70 26.27 0.49
C ASP A 31 -27.69 26.07 -0.67
N ARG A 32 -27.23 25.60 -1.83
CA ARG A 32 -28.10 25.26 -2.96
C ARG A 32 -29.06 24.11 -2.63
N LEU A 33 -28.60 23.11 -1.87
CA LEU A 33 -29.43 21.98 -1.42
C LEU A 33 -30.52 22.41 -0.44
N LYS A 34 -30.22 23.37 0.46
CA LYS A 34 -31.24 23.98 1.32
C LYS A 34 -32.33 24.68 0.50
N HIS A 35 -31.96 25.39 -0.57
CA HIS A 35 -32.92 26.04 -1.46
C HIS A 35 -33.82 25.03 -2.20
N TYR A 36 -33.28 23.84 -2.50
CA TYR A 36 -34.06 22.74 -3.08
C TYR A 36 -34.92 21.98 -2.07
N GLY A 37 -34.95 22.39 -0.80
CA GLY A 37 -35.75 21.74 0.24
C GLY A 37 -35.24 20.36 0.65
N VAL A 38 -33.95 20.07 0.42
CA VAL A 38 -33.36 18.80 0.83
C VAL A 38 -33.23 18.77 2.36
N ALA A 39 -33.71 17.70 2.97
CA ALA A 39 -33.64 17.50 4.42
C ALA A 39 -32.19 17.49 4.91
N LYS A 40 -31.95 18.06 6.10
CA LYS A 40 -30.61 18.13 6.68
C LYS A 40 -30.01 16.73 6.84
N GLU A 41 -30.82 15.79 7.28
CA GLU A 41 -30.45 14.39 7.52
C GLU A 41 -29.95 13.73 6.24
N GLN A 42 -30.56 14.04 5.09
CA GLN A 42 -30.11 13.52 3.81
C GLN A 42 -28.75 14.12 3.39
N ILE A 43 -28.54 15.42 3.62
CA ILE A 43 -27.25 16.07 3.36
C ILE A 43 -26.17 15.48 4.27
N ASP A 44 -26.49 15.28 5.55
CA ASP A 44 -25.57 14.69 6.53
C ASP A 44 -25.15 13.27 6.13
N SER A 45 -26.09 12.41 5.75
CA SER A 45 -25.77 11.06 5.26
C SER A 45 -24.82 11.07 4.07
N VAL A 46 -25.02 11.98 3.12
CA VAL A 46 -24.14 12.09 1.94
C VAL A 46 -22.74 12.58 2.33
N ILE A 47 -22.64 13.51 3.27
CA ILE A 47 -21.36 14.00 3.81
C ILE A 47 -20.62 12.86 4.54
N GLU A 48 -21.33 12.07 5.34
CA GLU A 48 -20.77 10.94 6.07
C GLU A 48 -20.17 9.90 5.12
N ILE A 49 -20.94 9.48 4.12
CA ILE A 49 -20.48 8.52 3.10
C ILE A 49 -19.24 9.06 2.37
N ALA A 50 -19.27 10.33 1.94
CA ALA A 50 -18.17 10.92 1.20
C ALA A 50 -16.88 11.03 2.04
N ARG A 51 -16.99 11.34 3.33
CA ARG A 51 -15.85 11.38 4.25
C ARG A 51 -15.27 9.99 4.47
N HIS A 52 -16.12 8.99 4.69
CA HIS A 52 -15.69 7.61 4.86
C HIS A 52 -14.86 7.13 3.66
N ILE A 53 -15.37 7.34 2.43
CA ILE A 53 -14.65 6.96 1.20
C ILE A 53 -13.30 7.66 1.09
N ARG A 54 -13.24 8.98 1.36
CA ARG A 54 -11.99 9.74 1.30
C ARG A 54 -10.97 9.19 2.30
N ASP A 55 -11.41 8.97 3.53
CA ASP A 55 -10.53 8.59 4.62
C ASP A 55 -10.03 7.14 4.44
N GLU A 56 -10.87 6.23 3.95
CA GLU A 56 -10.48 4.85 3.58
C GLU A 56 -9.48 4.83 2.41
N ALA A 57 -9.70 5.66 1.39
CA ALA A 57 -8.78 5.78 0.26
C ALA A 57 -7.42 6.34 0.69
N ALA A 58 -7.41 7.36 1.56
CA ALA A 58 -6.18 7.92 2.11
C ALA A 58 -5.39 6.88 2.91
N GLN A 59 -6.06 6.16 3.82
CA GLN A 59 -5.43 5.08 4.59
C GLN A 59 -4.84 3.99 3.70
N SER A 60 -5.54 3.62 2.63
CA SER A 60 -5.06 2.62 1.67
C SER A 60 -3.82 3.09 0.91
N LEU A 61 -3.77 4.37 0.54
CA LEU A 61 -2.61 4.96 -0.14
C LEU A 61 -1.40 5.07 0.78
N ASP A 62 -1.60 5.50 2.03
CA ASP A 62 -0.54 5.57 3.04
C ASP A 62 0.03 4.17 3.31
N ALA A 63 -0.82 3.16 3.45
CA ALA A 63 -0.38 1.77 3.64
C ALA A 63 0.45 1.24 2.46
N GLN A 64 0.07 1.58 1.22
CA GLN A 64 0.84 1.22 0.02
C GLN A 64 2.19 1.92 -0.01
N PHE A 65 2.21 3.21 0.34
CA PHE A 65 3.45 3.97 0.41
C PHE A 65 4.40 3.36 1.45
N ASP A 66 3.91 3.08 2.66
CA ASP A 66 4.71 2.47 3.72
C ASP A 66 5.26 1.10 3.34
N ALA A 67 4.45 0.27 2.67
CA ALA A 67 4.89 -1.04 2.18
C ALA A 67 6.01 -0.91 1.14
N THR A 68 5.83 -0.05 0.13
CA THR A 68 6.85 0.16 -0.92
C THR A 68 8.12 0.80 -0.37
N TYR A 69 7.99 1.72 0.59
CA TYR A 69 9.13 2.31 1.30
C TYR A 69 9.89 1.23 2.07
N ALA A 70 9.20 0.40 2.86
CA ALA A 70 9.83 -0.69 3.59
C ALA A 70 10.55 -1.69 2.67
N GLU A 71 9.95 -2.05 1.52
CA GLU A 71 10.59 -2.90 0.50
C GLU A 71 11.86 -2.28 -0.08
N GLY A 72 11.84 -0.98 -0.40
CA GLY A 72 12.99 -0.26 -0.94
C GLY A 72 14.18 -0.16 0.02
N PHE A 73 13.94 -0.31 1.32
CA PHE A 73 14.97 -0.31 2.36
C PHE A 73 15.33 -1.71 2.87
N GLN A 74 14.76 -2.78 2.30
CA GLN A 74 15.18 -4.13 2.66
C GLN A 74 16.65 -4.37 2.26
N PRO A 75 17.45 -5.02 3.12
CA PRO A 75 18.83 -5.36 2.78
C PRO A 75 18.83 -6.21 1.51
N ALA A 76 19.73 -5.89 0.58
CA ALA A 76 19.84 -6.59 -0.69
C ALA A 76 19.86 -8.10 -0.47
N LYS A 77 18.86 -8.82 -1.01
CA LYS A 77 18.86 -10.29 -0.97
C LYS A 77 20.19 -10.77 -1.55
N PRO A 78 20.97 -11.59 -0.83
CA PRO A 78 22.23 -12.10 -1.35
C PRO A 78 21.95 -12.83 -2.66
N LYS A 79 22.52 -12.33 -3.77
CA LYS A 79 22.42 -12.91 -5.12
C LYS A 79 23.23 -14.19 -5.29
N LEU A 80 23.65 -14.82 -4.21
CA LEU A 80 24.39 -16.06 -4.24
C LEU A 80 23.38 -17.20 -4.11
N PRO A 81 23.32 -18.14 -5.08
CA PRO A 81 22.59 -19.37 -4.86
C PRO A 81 23.12 -19.99 -3.57
N VAL A 82 22.20 -20.33 -2.65
CA VAL A 82 22.56 -21.01 -1.42
C VAL A 82 23.18 -22.34 -1.84
N ASP A 83 24.50 -22.44 -1.74
CA ASP A 83 25.22 -23.66 -2.10
C ASP A 83 24.67 -24.79 -1.19
N PRO A 84 24.13 -25.89 -1.75
CA PRO A 84 23.52 -26.97 -0.96
C PRO A 84 24.48 -27.61 0.07
N PHE A 85 25.78 -27.33 -0.07
CA PHE A 85 26.85 -27.87 0.75
C PHE A 85 27.36 -26.91 1.84
N ALA A 86 26.84 -25.68 1.91
CA ALA A 86 27.33 -24.66 2.85
C ALA A 86 27.07 -24.99 4.34
N ASN A 87 26.16 -25.93 4.63
CA ASN A 87 25.80 -26.34 5.99
C ASN A 87 26.32 -27.74 6.37
N ILE A 88 27.21 -28.35 5.58
CA ILE A 88 27.85 -29.62 5.98
C ILE A 88 28.98 -29.29 6.95
N ALA A 89 28.67 -29.40 8.25
CA ALA A 89 29.68 -29.48 9.28
C ALA A 89 30.54 -30.73 9.02
N VAL A 90 31.80 -30.53 8.60
CA VAL A 90 32.81 -31.59 8.61
C VAL A 90 33.04 -31.96 10.08
N ALA A 91 32.35 -33.00 10.52
CA ALA A 91 32.59 -33.62 11.81
C ALA A 91 34.04 -34.11 11.83
N GLY A 92 34.85 -33.49 12.69
CA GLY A 92 36.25 -33.84 12.85
C GLY A 92 36.42 -35.29 13.25
N THR A 93 37.18 -36.04 12.46
CA THR A 93 37.98 -37.16 12.93
C THR A 93 39.42 -36.85 12.57
N GLY A 94 40.24 -36.67 13.61
CA GLY A 94 41.62 -36.21 13.51
C GLY A 94 42.52 -37.14 12.70
N GLY A 95 43.58 -36.55 12.14
CA GLY A 95 44.65 -37.26 11.46
C GLY A 95 45.39 -36.34 10.48
N ALA A 96 46.44 -35.70 10.99
CA ALA A 96 47.63 -35.13 10.35
C ALA A 96 47.68 -34.87 8.83
N CYS A 97 48.17 -33.66 8.52
CA CYS A 97 49.23 -33.36 7.54
C CYS A 97 49.14 -33.99 6.14
N CYS A 98 48.83 -33.16 5.14
CA CYS A 98 49.55 -32.99 3.86
C CYS A 98 48.60 -32.58 2.71
N THR A 99 48.89 -31.46 2.06
CA THR A 99 48.32 -31.12 0.75
C THR A 99 49.09 -31.85 -0.35
N ALA A 100 48.42 -32.66 -1.17
CA ALA A 100 49.04 -33.34 -2.31
C ALA A 100 49.59 -32.33 -3.33
N ALA A 101 50.91 -32.35 -3.55
CA ALA A 101 51.54 -31.66 -4.66
C ALA A 101 51.26 -32.39 -5.99
N LYS A 102 51.28 -31.65 -7.09
CA LYS A 102 50.81 -31.99 -8.46
C LYS A 102 51.44 -33.20 -9.18
N SER A 103 52.07 -34.14 -8.47
CA SER A 103 52.69 -35.33 -9.02
C SER A 103 52.60 -36.52 -8.06
N GLY A 104 51.41 -37.09 -7.91
CA GLY A 104 51.20 -38.54 -7.70
C GLY A 104 52.02 -39.31 -6.66
N GLN A 105 52.51 -38.69 -5.58
CA GLN A 105 53.09 -39.41 -4.44
C GLN A 105 52.40 -38.98 -3.14
N SER A 106 51.95 -39.97 -2.37
CA SER A 106 51.32 -39.81 -1.06
C SER A 106 52.35 -39.38 -0.02
N CYS A 107 52.09 -38.28 0.69
CA CYS A 107 52.87 -37.94 1.87
C CYS A 107 52.22 -38.56 3.11
N CYS A 108 53.06 -39.20 3.92
CA CYS A 108 52.83 -39.52 5.33
C CYS A 108 52.75 -38.24 6.17
#